data_AF-A0A6N2KYR3-F1
#
_entry.id   AF-A0A6N2KYR3-F1
#
_cell.length_a   1.000
_cell.length_b   1.000
_cell.length_c   1.000
_cell.angle_alpha   90.00
_cell.angle_beta   90.00
_cell.angle_gamma   90.00
#
_symmetry.space_group_name_H-M   'P 1'
#
loop_
_entity.id
_entity.type
_entity.pdbx_description
1 polymer ?
#
loop_
_entity_poly.entity_id
_entity_poly.type
_entity_poly.pdbx_seq_one_letter_code
_entity_poly.pdbx_strand_id
1 'polypeptide(L)'
;MSRFSELKHAASGKRRLKDLLLQSDNRFCADCGAPDPKWASANIGVFICLKCCGVHRSLGTHISKVLSVTLDEWSADEIDAMTEVGGNSSANAIYEAFFPEGVSKPGPDSSYEERMRYIRSKYELQEFLKPSLRITSWKTSSSSLKSSFSTKLFDSFRIPSVSKNMEGMVEFIGLVKVKVKKGINLAIRDMMSSDPYVVLTLGKQTVQTTVVKSNLNPVWNEELMLSVPQDFGPIKLCF
;
A
#
# COMPACT_ATOMS: atom_id res chain seq x y z
N MET A 1 29.85 -1.60 -16.81
CA MET A 1 28.57 -1.97 -17.44
C MET A 1 27.95 -0.70 -17.99
N SER A 2 27.70 -0.68 -19.30
CA SER A 2 27.92 0.50 -20.14
C SER A 2 26.73 1.47 -20.17
N ARG A 3 27.00 2.76 -20.31
CA ARG A 3 26.06 3.87 -20.59
C ARG A 3 24.93 3.53 -21.59
N PHE A 4 25.14 2.56 -22.48
CA PHE A 4 24.11 2.01 -23.38
C PHE A 4 22.99 1.24 -22.66
N SER A 5 23.26 0.52 -21.57
CA SER A 5 22.23 -0.17 -20.79
C SER A 5 21.35 0.83 -20.03
N GLU A 6 21.94 1.89 -19.48
CA GLU A 6 21.19 2.97 -18.81
C GLU A 6 20.26 3.70 -19.78
N LEU A 7 20.74 4.03 -20.98
CA LEU A 7 19.91 4.66 -22.02
C LEU A 7 18.73 3.79 -22.45
N LYS A 8 18.93 2.46 -22.57
CA LYS A 8 17.84 1.51 -22.87
C LYS A 8 16.82 1.41 -21.74
N HIS A 9 17.27 1.41 -20.48
CA HIS A 9 16.37 1.38 -19.31
C HIS A 9 15.56 2.67 -19.20
N ALA A 10 16.19 3.83 -19.38
CA ALA A 10 15.51 5.13 -19.38
C ALA A 10 14.46 5.23 -20.50
N ALA A 11 14.78 4.76 -21.71
CA ALA A 11 13.83 4.72 -22.82
C ALA A 11 12.63 3.79 -22.53
N SER A 12 12.89 2.62 -21.92
CA SER A 12 11.86 1.67 -21.50
C SER A 12 10.96 2.26 -20.41
N GLY A 13 11.53 2.94 -19.41
CA GLY A 13 10.78 3.60 -18.34
C GLY A 13 9.86 4.70 -18.86
N LYS A 14 10.36 5.59 -19.73
CA LYS A 14 9.53 6.65 -20.35
C LYS A 14 8.36 6.08 -21.14
N ARG A 15 8.55 4.94 -21.80
CA ARG A 15 7.47 4.23 -22.49
C ARG A 15 6.41 3.73 -21.51
N ARG A 16 6.81 3.08 -20.42
CA ARG A 16 5.88 2.58 -19.38
C ARG A 16 5.04 3.70 -18.76
N LEU A 17 5.67 4.82 -18.41
CA LEU A 17 4.95 5.97 -17.86
C LEU A 17 3.93 6.54 -18.87
N LYS A 18 4.31 6.60 -20.16
CA LYS A 18 3.41 7.04 -21.24
C LYS A 18 2.25 6.08 -21.43
N ASP A 19 2.51 4.77 -21.44
CA ASP A 19 1.50 3.73 -21.59
C ASP A 19 0.51 3.79 -20.41
N LEU A 20 1.00 4.03 -19.19
CA LEU A 20 0.16 4.22 -18.01
C LEU A 20 -0.72 5.48 -18.14
N LEU A 21 -0.17 6.62 -18.57
CA LEU A 21 -0.95 7.85 -18.77
C LEU A 21 -2.07 7.69 -19.81
N LEU A 22 -1.88 6.82 -20.81
CA LEU A 22 -2.87 6.58 -21.87
C LEU A 22 -4.09 5.77 -21.43
N GLN A 23 -4.05 5.13 -20.26
CA GLN A 23 -5.22 4.46 -19.68
C GLN A 23 -6.35 5.46 -19.40
N SER A 24 -7.60 5.07 -19.61
CA SER A 24 -8.78 5.93 -19.51
C SER A 24 -8.86 6.72 -18.21
N ASP A 25 -8.59 6.05 -17.09
CA ASP A 25 -8.76 6.61 -15.75
C ASP A 25 -7.65 7.63 -15.41
N ASN A 26 -6.53 7.56 -16.12
CA ASN A 26 -5.38 8.45 -15.99
C ASN A 26 -5.51 9.71 -16.88
N ARG A 27 -6.54 9.77 -17.73
CA ARG A 27 -6.86 10.94 -18.57
C ARG A 27 -7.57 12.06 -17.81
N PHE A 28 -7.94 11.82 -16.56
CA PHE A 28 -8.58 12.80 -15.68
C PHE A 28 -7.79 12.92 -14.38
N CYS A 29 -7.72 14.12 -13.83
CA CYS A 29 -7.07 14.39 -12.55
C CYS A 29 -7.66 13.52 -11.45
N ALA A 30 -6.79 12.83 -10.71
CA ALA A 30 -7.18 11.93 -9.63
C ALA A 30 -8.01 12.62 -8.54
N ASP A 31 -7.88 13.94 -8.35
CA ASP A 31 -8.51 14.65 -7.24
C ASP A 31 -9.70 15.51 -7.64
N CYS A 32 -9.72 16.05 -8.86
CA CYS A 32 -10.78 16.97 -9.28
C CYS A 32 -11.43 16.66 -10.63
N GLY A 33 -11.01 15.58 -11.29
CA GLY A 33 -11.56 15.17 -12.58
C GLY A 33 -11.21 16.09 -13.76
N ALA A 34 -10.36 17.11 -13.57
CA ALA A 34 -9.91 17.95 -14.69
C ALA A 34 -9.21 17.10 -15.77
N PRO A 35 -9.51 17.30 -17.06
CA PRO A 35 -8.95 16.48 -18.13
C PRO A 35 -7.45 16.71 -18.35
N ASP A 36 -6.81 15.73 -18.98
CA ASP A 36 -5.42 15.75 -19.45
C ASP A 36 -4.40 16.20 -18.40
N PRO A 37 -4.31 15.50 -17.24
CA PRO A 37 -3.33 15.81 -16.22
C PRO A 37 -1.90 15.74 -16.78
N LYS A 38 -1.07 16.72 -16.39
CA LYS A 38 0.34 16.87 -16.85
C LYS A 38 1.35 16.68 -15.74
N TRP A 39 0.87 16.42 -14.52
CA TRP A 39 1.67 16.21 -13.33
C TRP A 39 1.30 14.87 -12.73
N ALA A 40 2.20 14.32 -11.93
CA ALA A 40 1.97 13.09 -11.19
C ALA A 40 2.61 13.17 -9.80
N SER A 41 2.06 12.41 -8.86
CA SER A 41 2.71 12.10 -7.60
C SER A 41 3.28 10.68 -7.68
N ALA A 42 4.59 10.54 -7.91
CA ALA A 42 5.22 9.26 -8.22
C ALA A 42 5.05 8.21 -7.11
N ASN A 43 5.17 8.62 -5.85
CA ASN A 43 5.05 7.73 -4.69
C ASN A 43 3.60 7.38 -4.31
N ILE A 44 2.63 8.21 -4.70
CA ILE A 44 1.19 7.96 -4.47
C ILE A 44 0.60 7.18 -5.65
N GLY A 45 1.19 7.30 -6.84
CA GLY A 45 0.70 6.63 -8.04
C GLY A 45 -0.49 7.34 -8.70
N VAL A 46 -0.55 8.67 -8.65
CA VAL A 46 -1.65 9.45 -9.25
C VAL A 46 -1.17 10.48 -10.27
N PHE A 47 -1.95 10.68 -11.33
CA PHE A 47 -1.87 11.79 -12.27
C PHE A 47 -2.84 12.90 -11.87
N ILE A 48 -2.32 14.12 -11.81
CA ILE A 48 -3.01 15.31 -11.29
C ILE A 48 -2.85 16.52 -12.22
N CYS A 49 -3.82 17.43 -12.18
CA CYS A 49 -3.77 18.67 -12.95
C CYS A 49 -2.83 19.70 -12.31
N LEU A 50 -2.55 20.80 -13.01
CA LEU A 50 -1.68 21.87 -12.51
C LEU A 50 -2.19 22.48 -11.18
N LYS A 51 -3.51 22.68 -11.04
CA LYS A 51 -4.10 23.26 -9.82
C LYS A 51 -3.92 22.32 -8.61
N CYS A 52 -4.18 21.03 -8.76
CA CYS A 52 -3.99 20.04 -7.69
C CYS A 52 -2.51 19.78 -7.38
N CYS A 53 -1.64 19.82 -8.40
CA CYS A 53 -0.19 19.78 -8.23
C CYS A 53 0.31 20.86 -7.25
N GLY A 54 -0.21 22.09 -7.33
CA GLY A 54 0.11 23.15 -6.37
C GLY A 54 -0.22 22.78 -4.93
N VAL A 55 -1.37 22.15 -4.69
CA VAL A 55 -1.77 21.66 -3.37
C VAL A 55 -0.88 20.50 -2.91
N HIS A 56 -0.61 19.53 -3.77
CA HIS A 56 0.27 18.39 -3.44
C HIS A 56 1.66 18.84 -3.01
N ARG A 57 2.22 19.87 -3.65
CA ARG A 57 3.52 20.47 -3.23
C ARG A 57 3.48 20.99 -1.79
N SER A 58 2.33 21.52 -1.33
CA SER A 58 2.15 22.02 0.04
C SER A 58 2.09 20.93 1.12
N LEU A 59 1.86 19.66 0.74
CA LEU A 59 1.91 18.52 1.66
C LEU A 59 3.34 18.14 2.03
N GLY A 60 4.31 18.49 1.19
CA GLY A 60 5.71 18.10 1.34
C GLY A 60 6.06 16.72 0.76
N THR A 61 7.34 16.54 0.45
CA THR A 61 7.87 15.38 -0.30
C THR A 61 7.80 14.05 0.45
N HIS A 62 7.64 14.09 1.78
CA HIS A 62 7.41 12.91 2.62
C HIS A 62 6.00 12.33 2.44
N ILE A 63 5.05 13.11 1.94
CA ILE A 63 3.69 12.68 1.62
C ILE A 63 3.52 12.54 0.10
N SER A 64 3.88 13.57 -0.67
CA SER A 64 3.69 13.59 -2.12
C SER A 64 4.95 14.05 -2.86
N LYS A 65 5.53 13.15 -3.67
CA LYS A 65 6.63 13.45 -4.60
C LYS A 65 6.07 13.84 -5.96
N VAL A 66 5.94 15.14 -6.19
CA VAL A 66 5.33 15.70 -7.40
C VAL A 66 6.35 15.89 -8.51
N LEU A 67 6.07 15.33 -9.69
CA LEU A 67 6.86 15.45 -10.91
C LEU A 67 5.98 15.80 -12.12
N SER A 68 6.52 16.57 -13.04
CA SER A 68 5.96 16.78 -14.36
C SER A 68 6.14 15.52 -15.19
N VAL A 69 5.09 15.10 -15.89
CA VAL A 69 5.14 13.89 -16.72
C VAL A 69 6.08 14.07 -17.93
N THR A 70 6.26 15.31 -18.40
CA THR A 70 7.03 15.61 -19.61
C THR A 70 8.25 16.47 -19.37
N LEU A 71 8.24 17.33 -18.34
CA LEU A 71 9.29 18.34 -18.13
C LEU A 71 10.37 17.89 -17.14
N ASP A 72 10.06 16.96 -16.25
CA ASP A 72 11.01 16.49 -15.24
C ASP A 72 11.68 15.18 -15.68
N GLU A 73 12.89 14.95 -15.18
CA GLU A 73 13.55 13.66 -15.29
C GLU A 73 13.00 12.70 -14.24
N TRP A 74 12.71 11.47 -14.67
CA TRP A 74 12.19 10.41 -13.82
C TRP A 74 13.26 9.35 -13.63
N SER A 75 13.52 9.00 -12.38
CA SER A 75 14.33 7.83 -12.03
C SER A 75 13.56 6.53 -12.31
N ALA A 76 14.29 5.41 -12.42
CA ALA A 76 13.67 4.10 -12.57
C ALA A 76 12.74 3.77 -11.40
N ASP A 77 13.18 4.04 -10.17
CA ASP A 77 12.41 3.80 -8.94
C ASP A 77 11.09 4.59 -8.90
N GLU A 78 11.07 5.81 -9.42
CA GLU A 78 9.84 6.62 -9.49
C GLU A 78 8.85 6.07 -10.53
N ILE A 79 9.35 5.59 -11.67
CA ILE A 79 8.53 4.96 -12.70
C ILE A 79 7.98 3.61 -12.19
N ASP A 80 8.82 2.85 -11.48
CA ASP A 80 8.43 1.60 -10.86
C ASP A 80 7.35 1.82 -9.80
N ALA A 81 7.54 2.79 -8.89
CA ALA A 81 6.52 3.15 -7.90
C ALA A 81 5.19 3.54 -8.55
N MET A 82 5.23 4.37 -9.61
CA MET A 82 4.03 4.77 -10.34
C MET A 82 3.32 3.57 -11.02
N THR A 83 4.10 2.64 -11.58
CA THR A 83 3.58 1.44 -12.26
C THR A 83 3.03 0.42 -11.26
N GLU A 84 3.69 0.25 -10.11
CA GLU A 84 3.32 -0.69 -9.06
C GLU A 84 1.97 -0.32 -8.43
N VAL A 85 1.73 0.98 -8.20
CA VAL A 85 0.40 1.44 -7.76
C VAL A 85 -0.63 1.23 -8.88
N GLY A 86 -0.26 1.44 -10.14
CA GLY A 86 -1.15 1.21 -11.28
C GLY A 86 -2.02 2.40 -11.67
N GLY A 87 -1.69 3.61 -11.20
CA GLY A 87 -2.37 4.85 -11.60
C GLY A 87 -3.61 5.20 -10.78
N ASN A 88 -4.41 6.12 -11.31
CA ASN A 88 -5.49 6.80 -10.60
C ASN A 88 -6.57 5.86 -10.09
N SER A 89 -6.97 4.87 -10.89
CA SER A 89 -8.03 3.92 -10.52
C SER A 89 -7.64 3.14 -9.27
N SER A 90 -6.46 2.54 -9.29
CA SER A 90 -5.91 1.77 -8.17
C SER A 90 -5.65 2.64 -6.94
N ALA A 91 -5.08 3.83 -7.12
CA ALA A 91 -4.86 4.75 -6.02
C ALA A 91 -6.20 5.21 -5.39
N ASN A 92 -7.22 5.52 -6.19
CA ASN A 92 -8.53 5.93 -5.67
C ASN A 92 -9.28 4.76 -5.01
N ALA A 93 -9.10 3.52 -5.46
CA ALA A 93 -9.65 2.34 -4.77
C ALA A 93 -9.13 2.21 -3.32
N ILE A 94 -7.96 2.78 -3.03
CA ILE A 94 -7.37 2.86 -1.68
C ILE A 94 -7.82 4.16 -1.02
N TYR A 95 -7.42 5.30 -1.59
CA TYR A 95 -7.57 6.65 -1.01
C TYR A 95 -8.99 7.24 -1.08
N GLU A 96 -9.94 6.58 -1.74
CA GLU A 96 -11.35 6.95 -1.79
C GLU A 96 -12.26 5.77 -1.38
N ALA A 97 -11.70 4.75 -0.71
CA ALA A 97 -12.42 3.53 -0.33
C ALA A 97 -13.63 3.77 0.58
N PHE A 98 -13.63 4.88 1.33
CA PHE A 98 -14.71 5.27 2.23
C PHE A 98 -14.90 6.79 2.21
N PHE A 99 -15.90 7.26 1.47
CA PHE A 99 -16.21 8.69 1.41
C PHE A 99 -17.01 9.13 2.66
N PRO A 100 -16.51 10.08 3.47
CA PRO A 100 -17.25 10.60 4.62
C PRO A 100 -18.51 11.34 4.18
N GLU A 101 -19.53 11.30 5.02
CA GLU A 101 -20.78 12.02 4.77
C GLU A 101 -20.53 13.54 4.69
N GLY A 102 -21.13 14.20 3.70
CA GLY A 102 -20.99 15.64 3.48
C GLY A 102 -19.68 16.07 2.79
N VAL A 103 -18.76 15.15 2.48
CA VAL A 103 -17.57 15.44 1.67
C VAL A 103 -17.82 15.03 0.23
N SER A 104 -17.56 15.93 -0.71
CA SER A 104 -17.63 15.65 -2.15
C SER A 104 -16.28 15.91 -2.82
N LYS A 105 -16.03 15.19 -3.91
CA LYS A 105 -14.86 15.40 -4.75
C LYS A 105 -14.97 16.77 -5.43
N PRO A 106 -13.95 17.64 -5.35
CA PRO A 106 -13.99 18.95 -5.99
C PRO A 106 -14.07 18.79 -7.51
N GLY A 107 -14.64 19.78 -8.19
CA GLY A 107 -14.67 19.85 -9.65
C GLY A 107 -13.42 20.50 -10.25
N PRO A 108 -13.29 20.50 -11.58
CA PRO A 108 -12.19 21.18 -12.30
C PRO A 108 -12.11 22.68 -12.01
N ASP A 109 -13.23 23.30 -11.67
CA ASP A 109 -13.38 24.74 -11.45
C ASP A 109 -13.51 25.15 -9.98
N SER A 110 -13.44 24.20 -9.03
CA SER A 110 -13.43 24.47 -7.59
C SER A 110 -12.38 25.51 -7.18
N SER A 111 -12.50 26.06 -5.99
CA SER A 111 -11.51 26.99 -5.44
C SER A 111 -10.21 26.27 -5.04
N TYR A 112 -9.15 27.03 -4.75
CA TYR A 112 -7.93 26.47 -4.18
C TYR A 112 -8.21 25.82 -2.81
N GLU A 113 -9.02 26.48 -1.98
CA GLU A 113 -9.35 26.04 -0.61
C GLU A 113 -10.14 24.73 -0.61
N GLU A 114 -11.10 24.57 -1.53
CA GLU A 114 -11.85 23.33 -1.69
C GLU A 114 -10.94 22.15 -2.08
N ARG A 115 -10.03 22.37 -3.05
CA ARG A 115 -9.03 21.38 -3.43
C ARG A 115 -8.10 21.05 -2.27
N MET A 116 -7.63 22.07 -1.56
CA MET A 116 -6.74 21.91 -0.40
C MET A 116 -7.37 21.06 0.68
N ARG A 117 -8.62 21.37 1.05
CA ARG A 117 -9.37 20.61 2.04
C ARG A 117 -9.49 19.14 1.62
N TYR A 118 -9.95 18.90 0.40
CA TYR A 118 -10.12 17.54 -0.12
C TYR A 118 -8.81 16.74 -0.16
N ILE A 119 -7.75 17.30 -0.74
CA ILE A 119 -6.45 16.63 -0.93
C ILE A 119 -5.77 16.33 0.41
N ARG A 120 -5.85 17.24 1.40
CA ARG A 120 -5.33 16.99 2.75
C ARG A 120 -6.10 15.88 3.46
N SER A 121 -7.44 15.92 3.42
CA SER A 121 -8.27 14.83 3.94
C SER A 121 -7.94 13.48 3.30
N LYS A 122 -7.71 13.47 1.99
CA LYS A 122 -7.40 12.27 1.21
C LYS A 122 -6.03 11.67 1.53
N TYR A 123 -4.95 12.46 1.50
CA TYR A 123 -3.58 11.92 1.53
C TYR A 123 -2.82 12.17 2.83
N GLU A 124 -3.03 13.31 3.48
CA GLU A 124 -2.34 13.67 4.73
C GLU A 124 -3.06 13.06 5.93
N LEU A 125 -4.36 13.32 6.06
CA LEU A 125 -5.19 12.84 7.16
C LEU A 125 -5.71 11.42 6.91
N GLN A 126 -5.74 10.99 5.65
CA GLN A 126 -6.18 9.66 5.22
C GLN A 126 -7.60 9.31 5.69
N GLU A 127 -8.49 10.30 5.76
CA GLU A 127 -9.84 10.16 6.32
C GLU A 127 -10.70 9.21 5.49
N PHE A 128 -10.40 9.12 4.19
CA PHE A 128 -11.15 8.34 3.22
C PHE A 128 -10.69 6.87 3.14
N LEU A 129 -9.61 6.53 3.84
CA LEU A 129 -9.19 5.14 3.99
C LEU A 129 -10.14 4.41 4.94
N LYS A 130 -10.26 3.10 4.73
CA LYS A 130 -10.79 2.21 5.78
C LYS A 130 -10.03 2.49 7.09
N PRO A 131 -10.70 2.58 8.25
CA PRO A 131 -10.01 2.87 9.51
C PRO A 131 -8.83 1.96 9.82
N SER A 132 -8.86 0.71 9.34
CA SER A 132 -7.77 -0.27 9.47
C SER A 132 -6.54 -0.01 8.60
N LEU A 133 -6.62 0.92 7.64
CA LEU A 133 -5.56 1.28 6.69
C LEU A 133 -4.99 2.69 6.94
N ARG A 134 -5.53 3.43 7.92
CA ARG A 134 -5.04 4.75 8.30
C ARG A 134 -3.68 4.62 8.98
N ILE A 135 -2.68 5.33 8.47
CA ILE A 135 -1.30 5.32 8.99
C ILE A 135 -1.08 6.42 10.05
N THR A 136 -2.12 7.18 10.41
CA THR A 136 -2.01 8.30 11.35
C THR A 136 -1.79 7.83 12.80
N SER A 137 -0.51 7.68 13.17
CA SER A 137 -0.05 7.73 14.56
C SER A 137 0.98 8.84 14.72
N TRP A 138 0.51 10.06 15.00
CA TRP A 138 1.36 11.12 15.52
C TRP A 138 0.88 11.52 16.92
N LYS A 139 1.63 11.08 17.94
CA LYS A 139 1.73 11.78 19.24
C LYS A 139 3.20 11.89 19.67
N THR A 140 3.68 13.14 19.65
CA THR A 140 4.45 13.85 20.71
C THR A 140 5.87 13.38 21.10
N SER A 141 6.83 14.24 20.74
CA SER A 141 8.02 14.73 21.47
C SER A 141 9.13 13.79 22.01
N SER A 142 10.34 14.11 21.55
CA SER A 142 11.67 13.96 22.19
C SER A 142 12.17 12.57 22.58
N SER A 143 12.98 11.95 21.72
CA SER A 143 14.42 11.78 21.97
C SER A 143 15.10 11.05 20.81
N SER A 144 16.27 11.56 20.47
CA SER A 144 17.24 11.16 19.45
C SER A 144 17.30 9.68 19.10
N LEU A 145 16.77 9.28 17.93
CA LEU A 145 17.27 8.13 17.17
C LEU A 145 17.07 8.42 15.68
N LYS A 146 18.16 8.30 14.91
CA LYS A 146 18.27 8.56 13.47
C LYS A 146 17.10 7.91 12.72
N SER A 147 16.20 8.70 12.15
CA SER A 147 15.08 8.21 11.35
C SER A 147 15.59 7.71 10.00
N SER A 148 16.09 6.48 9.99
CA SER A 148 16.04 5.64 8.79
C SER A 148 14.56 5.39 8.51
N PHE A 149 14.05 6.15 7.56
CA PHE A 149 12.70 6.10 7.01
C PHE A 149 12.26 4.67 6.73
N SER A 150 11.02 4.35 7.13
CA SER A 150 9.95 3.63 6.40
C SER A 150 10.25 2.50 5.41
N THR A 151 11.42 1.89 5.39
CA THR A 151 11.73 0.71 4.57
C THR A 151 11.14 -0.58 5.15
N LYS A 152 10.85 -0.64 6.46
CA LYS A 152 10.36 -1.89 7.10
C LYS A 152 8.95 -2.31 6.69
N LEU A 153 8.08 -1.38 6.28
CA LEU A 153 6.73 -1.74 5.81
C LEU A 153 6.76 -2.30 4.38
N PHE A 154 7.71 -1.84 3.54
CA PHE A 154 7.88 -2.34 2.17
C PHE A 154 8.86 -3.53 2.09
N ASP A 155 9.77 -3.70 3.05
CA ASP A 155 10.67 -4.87 3.12
C ASP A 155 9.93 -6.17 3.44
N SER A 156 8.76 -6.12 4.06
CA SER A 156 7.93 -7.34 4.22
C SER A 156 7.37 -7.86 2.88
N PHE A 157 7.55 -7.10 1.78
CA PHE A 157 7.19 -7.49 0.42
C PHE A 157 8.41 -7.82 -0.45
N ARG A 158 9.64 -7.79 0.09
CA ARG A 158 10.85 -8.17 -0.63
C ARG A 158 11.14 -9.66 -0.40
N ILE A 159 10.65 -10.51 -1.31
CA ILE A 159 11.07 -11.91 -1.39
C ILE A 159 12.53 -11.95 -1.88
N PRO A 160 13.45 -12.70 -1.24
CA PRO A 160 14.82 -12.84 -1.72
C PRO A 160 14.82 -13.57 -3.06
N SER A 161 15.72 -13.15 -3.95
CA SER A 161 15.95 -13.72 -5.28
C SER A 161 15.87 -15.25 -5.29
N VAL A 162 14.85 -15.82 -5.94
CA VAL A 162 14.83 -17.23 -6.34
C VAL A 162 14.40 -17.33 -7.80
N SER A 163 15.25 -18.04 -8.55
CA SER A 163 15.12 -18.33 -9.97
C SER A 163 13.82 -19.02 -10.34
N LYS A 164 13.35 -18.72 -11.57
CA LYS A 164 12.54 -19.55 -12.47
C LYS A 164 11.31 -20.26 -11.85
N ASN A 165 10.13 -19.67 -12.04
CA ASN A 165 9.06 -20.22 -12.88
C ASN A 165 7.85 -19.30 -12.88
N MET A 166 7.39 -18.92 -14.07
CA MET A 166 6.13 -18.20 -14.29
C MET A 166 4.98 -19.19 -14.13
N GLU A 167 4.22 -19.11 -13.03
CA GLU A 167 2.87 -19.68 -12.95
C GLU A 167 2.01 -18.85 -11.99
N GLY A 168 1.12 -18.04 -12.58
CA GLY A 168 -0.06 -17.44 -11.94
C GLY A 168 0.19 -16.42 -10.83
N MET A 169 0.28 -15.14 -11.18
CA MET A 169 -0.05 -14.07 -10.22
C MET A 169 -1.53 -14.21 -9.88
N VAL A 170 -1.84 -14.69 -8.67
CA VAL A 170 -3.22 -14.81 -8.21
C VAL A 170 -3.72 -13.42 -7.83
N GLU A 171 -4.84 -12.99 -8.41
CA GLU A 171 -5.46 -11.70 -8.12
C GLU A 171 -5.79 -11.58 -6.61
N PHE A 172 -5.40 -10.46 -6.01
CA PHE A 172 -5.53 -10.18 -4.59
C PHE A 172 -6.81 -9.39 -4.30
N ILE A 173 -7.70 -9.93 -3.46
CA ILE A 173 -8.95 -9.26 -3.04
C ILE A 173 -8.72 -8.33 -1.85
N GLY A 174 -7.86 -8.72 -0.89
CA GLY A 174 -7.67 -7.94 0.34
C GLY A 174 -6.98 -8.69 1.47
N LEU A 175 -6.93 -8.11 2.66
CA LEU A 175 -6.29 -8.71 3.84
C LEU A 175 -7.35 -9.20 4.83
N VAL A 176 -7.18 -10.42 5.34
CA VAL A 176 -7.91 -10.92 6.51
C VAL A 176 -7.03 -10.84 7.74
N LYS A 177 -7.54 -10.19 8.79
CA LYS A 177 -6.90 -10.12 10.10
C LYS A 177 -7.60 -11.10 11.04
N VAL A 178 -6.86 -12.08 11.54
CA VAL A 178 -7.36 -13.09 12.46
C VAL A 178 -6.70 -12.87 13.82
N LYS A 179 -7.54 -12.73 14.86
CA LYS A 179 -7.06 -12.55 16.23
C LYS A 179 -7.15 -13.86 17.00
N VAL A 180 -6.01 -14.45 17.31
CA VAL A 180 -5.93 -15.68 18.11
C VAL A 180 -5.86 -15.29 19.58
N LYS A 181 -6.90 -15.64 20.34
CA LYS A 181 -7.03 -15.23 21.74
C LYS A 181 -6.34 -16.22 22.69
N LYS A 182 -6.85 -17.44 22.79
CA LYS A 182 -6.40 -18.45 23.73
C LYS A 182 -6.78 -19.86 23.30
N GLY A 183 -6.04 -20.85 23.80
CA GLY A 183 -6.38 -22.28 23.78
C GLY A 183 -6.80 -22.72 25.18
N ILE A 184 -7.63 -23.76 25.28
CA ILE A 184 -8.10 -24.31 26.55
C ILE A 184 -8.01 -25.83 26.47
N ASN A 185 -7.49 -26.47 27.51
CA ASN A 185 -7.42 -27.93 27.65
C ASN A 185 -6.78 -28.62 26.44
N LEU A 186 -5.63 -28.11 25.99
CA LEU A 186 -4.90 -28.72 24.89
C LEU A 186 -4.32 -30.08 25.30
N ALA A 187 -4.21 -30.98 24.34
CA ALA A 187 -3.65 -32.31 24.58
C ALA A 187 -2.15 -32.22 24.90
N ILE A 188 -1.68 -33.08 25.81
CA ILE A 188 -0.26 -33.29 26.08
C ILE A 188 0.34 -34.06 24.91
N ARG A 189 1.35 -33.48 24.25
CA ARG A 189 2.07 -34.06 23.12
C ARG A 189 3.58 -34.16 23.38
N ASP A 190 4.09 -33.52 24.43
CA ASP A 190 5.44 -33.70 24.95
C ASP A 190 5.43 -34.46 26.29
N MET A 191 6.57 -34.55 26.97
CA MET A 191 6.73 -35.46 28.13
C MET A 191 5.72 -35.26 29.26
N MET A 192 5.35 -34.01 29.58
CA MET A 192 4.41 -33.69 30.68
C MET A 192 3.41 -32.57 30.33
N SER A 193 3.62 -31.87 29.22
CA SER A 193 2.81 -30.74 28.76
C SER A 193 2.92 -30.63 27.23
N SER A 194 2.49 -29.52 26.65
CA SER A 194 2.71 -29.19 25.24
C SER A 194 3.23 -27.77 25.10
N ASP A 195 3.90 -27.51 23.99
CA ASP A 195 4.31 -26.18 23.54
C ASP A 195 3.35 -25.69 22.43
N PRO A 196 2.10 -25.30 22.74
CA PRO A 196 1.11 -25.00 21.71
C PRO A 196 1.39 -23.71 20.94
N TYR A 197 0.93 -23.73 19.69
CA TYR A 197 0.84 -22.61 18.76
C TYR A 197 -0.34 -22.86 17.82
N VAL A 198 -0.83 -21.80 17.18
CA VAL A 198 -1.90 -21.89 16.18
C VAL A 198 -1.33 -21.53 14.82
N VAL A 199 -1.59 -22.39 13.84
CA VAL A 199 -1.24 -22.16 12.44
C VAL A 199 -2.51 -21.86 11.65
N LEU A 200 -2.50 -20.74 10.93
CA LEU A 200 -3.56 -20.34 10.01
C LEU A 200 -3.07 -20.51 8.58
N THR A 201 -3.86 -21.18 7.75
CA THR A 201 -3.55 -21.40 6.33
C THR A 201 -4.67 -20.90 5.44
N LEU A 202 -4.34 -20.10 4.44
CA LEU A 202 -5.26 -19.61 3.40
C LEU A 202 -4.60 -19.75 2.03
N GLY A 203 -5.11 -20.66 1.21
CA GLY A 203 -4.47 -21.01 -0.07
C GLY A 203 -3.05 -21.54 0.13
N LYS A 204 -2.05 -20.85 -0.46
CA LYS A 204 -0.62 -21.16 -0.33
C LYS A 204 0.06 -20.46 0.86
N GLN A 205 -0.65 -19.61 1.59
CA GLN A 205 -0.08 -18.84 2.69
C GLN A 205 -0.33 -19.51 4.03
N THR A 206 0.68 -19.47 4.89
CA THR A 206 0.62 -20.01 6.24
C THR A 206 1.29 -19.04 7.20
N VAL A 207 0.60 -18.71 8.31
CA VAL A 207 1.11 -17.86 9.40
C VAL A 207 0.85 -18.54 10.73
N GLN A 208 1.70 -18.30 11.73
CA GLN A 208 1.59 -18.95 13.03
C GLN A 208 1.72 -17.95 14.19
N THR A 209 1.13 -18.29 15.33
CA THR A 209 1.34 -17.55 16.58
C THR A 209 2.71 -17.85 17.18
N THR A 210 3.10 -17.08 18.20
CA THR A 210 4.20 -17.51 19.07
C THR A 210 3.88 -18.83 19.76
N VAL A 211 4.93 -19.59 20.06
CA VAL A 211 4.84 -20.84 20.79
C VAL A 211 4.86 -20.53 22.29
N VAL A 212 3.85 -21.00 23.02
CA VAL A 212 3.81 -20.86 24.48
C VAL A 212 4.30 -22.15 25.10
N LYS A 213 5.42 -22.12 25.82
CA LYS A 213 6.04 -23.33 26.35
C LYS A 213 5.25 -23.95 27.49
N SER A 214 5.12 -25.27 27.47
CA SER A 214 4.62 -26.13 28.54
C SER A 214 3.30 -25.64 29.15
N ASN A 215 2.35 -25.21 28.33
CA ASN A 215 1.08 -24.64 28.78
C ASN A 215 -0.10 -25.17 27.97
N LEU A 216 -1.02 -25.90 28.60
CA LEU A 216 -2.22 -26.45 27.94
C LEU A 216 -3.37 -25.44 27.81
N ASN A 217 -3.22 -24.25 28.39
CA ASN A 217 -4.19 -23.15 28.35
C ASN A 217 -3.50 -21.83 27.90
N PRO A 218 -2.84 -21.83 26.73
CA PRO A 218 -2.06 -20.68 26.28
C PRO A 218 -2.96 -19.47 25.98
N VAL A 219 -2.45 -18.27 26.24
CA VAL A 219 -3.09 -17.00 25.88
C VAL A 219 -2.12 -16.25 24.98
N TRP A 220 -2.49 -16.08 23.71
CA TRP A 220 -1.67 -15.38 22.72
C TRP A 220 -2.07 -13.92 22.57
N ASN A 221 -3.37 -13.66 22.39
CA ASN A 221 -3.89 -12.34 21.99
C ASN A 221 -3.18 -11.74 20.75
N GLU A 222 -2.70 -12.60 19.86
CA GLU A 222 -1.93 -12.22 18.68
C GLU A 222 -2.84 -11.96 17.47
N GLU A 223 -2.44 -11.00 16.63
CA GLU A 223 -3.11 -10.68 15.38
C GLU A 223 -2.24 -11.15 14.22
N LEU A 224 -2.76 -12.10 13.45
CA LEU A 224 -2.11 -12.65 12.26
C LEU A 224 -2.84 -12.14 11.02
N MET A 225 -2.10 -11.80 9.97
CA MET A 225 -2.66 -11.26 8.73
C MET A 225 -2.34 -12.18 7.56
N LEU A 226 -3.36 -12.48 6.75
CA LEU A 226 -3.25 -13.28 5.52
C LEU A 226 -3.79 -12.46 4.35
N SER A 227 -3.17 -12.59 3.19
CA SER A 227 -3.70 -12.02 1.95
C SER A 227 -4.72 -12.97 1.31
N VAL A 228 -5.88 -12.44 0.91
CA VAL A 228 -7.02 -13.20 0.38
C VAL A 228 -6.93 -13.18 -1.16
N PRO A 229 -6.65 -14.34 -1.81
CA PRO A 229 -6.70 -14.45 -3.26
C PRO A 229 -8.15 -14.49 -3.77
N GLN A 230 -8.37 -14.33 -5.07
CA GLN A 230 -9.71 -14.41 -5.70
C GLN A 230 -10.35 -15.79 -5.55
N ASP A 231 -9.58 -16.85 -5.76
CA ASP A 231 -9.96 -18.23 -5.47
C ASP A 231 -9.43 -18.64 -4.10
N PHE A 232 -10.26 -18.49 -3.06
CA PHE A 232 -9.89 -18.87 -1.70
C PHE A 232 -10.83 -19.96 -1.14
N GLY A 233 -10.21 -21.01 -0.59
CA GLY A 233 -10.92 -21.98 0.24
C GLY A 233 -11.12 -21.46 1.67
N PRO A 234 -11.76 -22.23 2.56
CA PRO A 234 -11.90 -21.87 3.96
C PRO A 234 -10.52 -21.70 4.62
N ILE A 235 -10.40 -20.74 5.54
CA ILE A 235 -9.21 -20.62 6.40
C ILE A 235 -9.10 -21.90 7.22
N LYS A 236 -7.97 -22.60 7.08
CA LYS A 236 -7.68 -23.79 7.87
C LYS A 236 -6.92 -23.37 9.11
N LEU A 237 -7.31 -23.96 10.24
CA LEU A 237 -6.70 -23.73 11.54
C LEU A 237 -6.14 -25.05 12.06
N CYS A 238 -4.86 -25.08 12.40
CA CYS A 238 -4.17 -26.24 12.96
C CYS A 238 -3.56 -25.90 14.33
N PHE A 239 -3.61 -26.85 15.27
CA PHE A 239 -3.12 -26.73 16.65
C PHE A 239 -2.64 -28.08 17.23
#